data_AF-X1D7H6-F1
#
_entry.id   AF-X1D7H6-F1
#
_cell.length_a   1.000
_cell.length_b   1.000
_cell.length_c   1.000
_cell.angle_alpha   90.00
_cell.angle_beta   90.00
_cell.angle_gamma   90.00
#
_symmetry.space_group_name_H-M   'P 1'
#
loop_
_entity.id
_entity.type
_entity.pdbx_description
1 polymer ?
#
loop_
_entity_poly.entity_id
_entity_poly.type
_entity_poly.pdbx_seq_one_letter_code
_entity_poly.pdbx_strand_id
1 'polypeptide(L)'
;MMGFQEVTGYWIKEPAAAAQSIQSTLANMDFWNSLSEADQVLFANIAKVSLEVFEENWAYDNITALTEVEEGGIIVQSWSDEDLKKWSELAIPLAPTLTDPLAIEALDRLMDYMRFAGYID
;
A
#
# COMPACT_ATOMS: atom_id res chain seq x y z
N MET A 1 10.02 2.54 -15.96
CA MET A 1 8.96 1.52 -16.12
C MET A 1 9.58 0.14 -16.36
N MET A 2 8.94 -0.94 -15.87
CA MET A 2 9.42 -2.33 -15.98
C MET A 2 9.13 -3.01 -17.33
N GLY A 3 8.65 -2.27 -18.34
CA GLY A 3 8.44 -2.80 -19.70
C GLY A 3 7.11 -3.52 -19.92
N PHE A 4 6.19 -3.56 -18.95
CA PHE A 4 4.90 -4.26 -19.10
C PHE A 4 4.06 -3.74 -20.29
N GLN A 5 4.19 -2.47 -20.64
CA GLN A 5 3.54 -1.85 -21.79
C GLN A 5 3.95 -2.48 -23.14
N GLU A 6 5.06 -3.22 -23.18
CA GLU A 6 5.52 -3.92 -24.40
C GLU A 6 4.75 -5.22 -24.66
N VAL A 7 4.04 -5.75 -23.65
CA VAL A 7 3.39 -7.07 -23.70
C VAL A 7 1.90 -7.04 -23.38
N THR A 8 1.33 -5.89 -23.01
CA THR A 8 -0.11 -5.69 -22.86
C THR A 8 -0.54 -4.38 -23.49
N GLY A 9 -1.78 -4.33 -24.01
CA GLY A 9 -2.44 -3.09 -24.44
C GLY A 9 -3.37 -2.49 -23.40
N TYR A 10 -3.51 -3.12 -22.22
CA TYR A 10 -4.53 -2.77 -21.22
C TYR A 10 -3.95 -2.75 -19.81
N TRP A 11 -4.25 -1.67 -19.07
CA TRP A 11 -3.94 -1.51 -17.66
C TRP A 11 -5.22 -1.23 -16.87
N ILE A 12 -5.33 -1.81 -15.68
CA ILE A 12 -6.42 -1.50 -14.74
C ILE A 12 -5.87 -0.62 -13.64
N LYS A 13 -6.41 0.60 -13.54
CA LYS A 13 -5.91 1.65 -12.65
C LYS A 13 -6.46 1.52 -11.23
N GLU A 14 -7.78 1.46 -11.11
CA GLU A 14 -8.44 1.59 -9.81
C GLU A 14 -9.67 0.69 -9.62
N PRO A 15 -9.87 0.18 -8.38
CA PRO A 15 -8.89 0.15 -7.30
C PRO A 15 -7.76 -0.84 -7.58
N ALA A 16 -6.58 -0.51 -7.07
CA ALA A 16 -5.51 -1.48 -6.92
C ALA A 16 -5.88 -2.47 -5.79
N ALA A 17 -5.42 -3.72 -5.90
CA ALA A 17 -5.62 -4.73 -4.85
C ALA A 17 -5.04 -4.30 -3.48
N ALA A 18 -4.07 -3.39 -3.48
CA ALA A 18 -3.57 -2.70 -2.30
C ALA A 18 -3.81 -1.19 -2.44
N ALA A 19 -4.71 -0.63 -1.63
CA ALA A 19 -5.02 0.79 -1.64
C ALA A 19 -3.83 1.65 -1.13
N GLN A 20 -3.02 1.08 -0.24
CA GLN A 20 -1.80 1.71 0.25
C GLN A 20 -0.74 0.63 0.44
N SER A 21 0.45 0.83 -0.16
CA SER A 21 1.62 0.02 0.14
C SER A 21 2.38 0.68 1.28
N ILE A 22 2.64 -0.05 2.36
CA ILE A 22 3.48 0.43 3.46
C ILE A 22 4.91 -0.01 3.20
N GLN A 23 5.85 0.95 3.20
CA GLN A 23 7.27 0.63 3.26
C GLN A 23 7.75 0.63 4.70
N SER A 24 8.51 -0.40 5.10
CA SER A 24 9.03 -0.52 6.46
C SER A 24 10.56 -0.50 6.44
N THR A 25 11.15 0.36 7.27
CA THR A 25 12.57 0.27 7.59
C THR A 25 12.74 -0.67 8.77
N LEU A 26 13.39 -1.81 8.54
CA LEU A 26 13.63 -2.82 9.57
C LEU A 26 15.11 -2.81 9.97
N ALA A 27 15.35 -2.89 11.28
CA ALA A 27 16.67 -3.02 11.85
C ALA A 27 16.74 -4.30 12.69
N ASN A 28 17.90 -4.96 12.68
CA ASN A 28 18.16 -6.03 13.62
C ASN A 28 18.14 -5.48 15.06
N MET A 29 17.55 -6.23 16.00
CA MET A 29 17.37 -5.76 17.38
C MET A 29 18.68 -5.59 18.15
N ASP A 30 19.70 -6.39 17.88
CA ASP A 30 21.01 -6.22 18.52
C ASP A 30 21.68 -4.94 18.04
N PHE A 31 21.56 -4.64 16.73
CA PHE A 31 21.99 -3.35 16.19
C PHE A 31 21.22 -2.20 16.84
N TRP A 32 19.89 -2.26 16.87
CA TRP A 32 19.05 -1.21 17.47
C TRP A 32 19.42 -0.94 18.94
N ASN A 33 19.58 -2.00 19.73
CA ASN A 33 19.93 -1.90 21.15
C ASN A 33 21.38 -1.48 21.39
N SER A 34 22.26 -1.57 20.38
CA SER A 34 23.63 -1.08 20.47
C SER A 34 23.76 0.44 20.25
N LEU A 35 22.73 1.08 19.69
CA LEU A 35 22.70 2.51 19.45
C LEU A 35 22.48 3.30 20.75
N SER A 36 23.01 4.52 20.80
CA SER A 36 22.63 5.47 21.86
C SER A 36 21.17 5.90 21.69
N GLU A 37 20.54 6.38 22.76
CA GLU A 37 19.17 6.92 22.69
C GLU A 37 19.05 8.04 21.66
N ALA A 38 20.06 8.92 21.58
CA ALA A 38 20.09 10.00 20.59
C ALA A 38 20.15 9.46 19.15
N ASP A 39 20.91 8.38 18.91
CA ASP A 39 21.00 7.76 17.60
C ASP A 39 19.74 6.96 17.23
N GLN A 40 19.08 6.33 18.20
CA GLN A 40 17.77 5.69 17.98
C GLN A 40 16.72 6.72 17.54
N VAL A 41 16.67 7.88 18.23
CA VAL A 41 15.79 8.99 17.86
C VAL A 41 16.13 9.52 16.47
N LEU A 42 17.42 9.72 16.17
CA LEU A 42 17.85 10.16 14.85
C LEU A 42 17.45 9.17 13.76
N PHE A 43 17.65 7.87 13.97
CA PHE A 43 17.28 6.82 13.02
C PHE A 43 15.78 6.79 12.77
N ALA A 44 14.96 6.86 13.82
CA ALA A 44 13.50 6.90 13.69
C ALA A 44 13.03 8.13 12.89
N ASN A 45 13.66 9.29 13.13
CA ASN A 45 13.36 10.52 12.38
C ASN A 45 13.76 10.41 10.91
N ILE A 46 14.93 9.85 10.60
CA ILE A 46 15.37 9.62 9.22
C ILE A 46 14.41 8.67 8.51
N ALA A 47 14.00 7.56 9.16
CA ALA A 47 13.05 6.62 8.58
C ALA A 47 11.71 7.32 8.26
N LYS A 48 11.20 8.14 9.18
CA LYS A 48 9.98 8.92 8.96
C LYS A 48 10.10 9.89 7.79
N VAL A 49 11.14 10.73 7.77
CA VAL A 49 11.36 11.70 6.68
C VAL A 49 11.57 10.98 5.34
N SER A 50 12.27 9.84 5.34
CA SER A 50 12.48 9.06 4.12
C SER A 50 11.16 8.54 3.53
N LEU A 51 10.20 8.16 4.38
CA LEU A 51 8.88 7.72 3.96
C LEU A 51 8.08 8.90 3.37
N GLU A 52 8.08 10.06 4.03
CA GLU A 52 7.40 11.27 3.55
C GLU A 52 7.94 11.68 2.16
N VAL A 53 9.27 11.74 2.01
CA VAL A 53 9.91 12.06 0.73
C VAL A 53 9.60 11.01 -0.34
N PHE A 54 9.54 9.72 0.03
CA PHE A 54 9.18 8.65 -0.90
C PHE A 54 7.73 8.81 -1.38
N GLU A 55 6.77 9.05 -0.48
CA GLU A 55 5.37 9.23 -0.82
C GLU A 55 5.14 10.44 -1.73
N GLU A 56 5.81 11.57 -1.45
CA GLU A 56 5.74 12.77 -2.28
C GLU A 56 6.25 12.52 -3.71
N ASN A 57 7.43 11.91 -3.84
CA ASN A 57 8.00 11.59 -5.15
C ASN A 57 7.16 10.55 -5.90
N TRP A 58 6.66 9.54 -5.19
CA TRP A 58 5.84 8.49 -5.80
C TRP A 58 4.55 9.06 -6.39
N ALA A 59 3.90 10.01 -5.71
CA ALA A 59 2.71 10.67 -6.25
C ALA A 59 3.01 11.41 -7.56
N TYR A 60 4.12 12.14 -7.63
CA TYR A 60 4.54 12.86 -8.84
C TYR A 60 4.91 11.91 -10.00
N ASP A 61 5.72 10.89 -9.69
CA ASP A 61 6.21 9.93 -10.69
C ASP A 61 5.07 9.09 -11.27
N ASN A 62 4.07 8.71 -10.45
CA ASN A 62 2.90 7.96 -10.93
C ASN A 62 2.04 8.76 -11.91
N ILE A 63 1.86 10.06 -11.67
CA ILE A 63 1.09 10.93 -12.58
C ILE A 63 1.79 10.97 -13.94
N THR A 64 3.11 11.22 -13.93
CA THR A 64 3.92 11.26 -15.14
C THR A 64 3.89 9.92 -15.87
N ALA A 65 4.12 8.82 -15.16
CA ALA A 65 4.11 7.48 -15.74
C ALA A 65 2.75 7.11 -16.34
N LEU A 66 1.64 7.53 -15.72
CA LEU A 66 0.30 7.29 -16.25
C LEU A 66 0.08 8.00 -17.59
N THR A 67 0.50 9.25 -17.70
CA THR A 67 0.44 10.00 -18.96
C THR A 67 1.28 9.31 -20.04
N GLU A 68 2.51 8.88 -19.70
CA GLU A 68 3.40 8.20 -20.66
C GLU A 68 2.80 6.89 -21.19
N VAL A 69 2.10 6.11 -20.36
CA VAL A 69 1.48 4.86 -20.85
C VAL A 69 0.24 5.12 -21.71
N GLU A 70 -0.58 6.11 -21.37
CA GLU A 70 -1.74 6.48 -22.20
C GLU A 70 -1.28 7.01 -23.57
N GLU A 71 -0.28 7.89 -23.60
CA GLU A 71 0.35 8.39 -24.84
C GLU A 71 1.03 7.27 -25.63
N GLY A 72 1.55 6.26 -24.94
CA GLY A 72 2.10 5.02 -25.51
C GLY A 72 1.04 4.08 -26.11
N GLY A 73 -0.24 4.42 -26.05
CA GLY A 73 -1.33 3.64 -26.64
C GLY A 73 -1.89 2.55 -25.72
N ILE A 74 -1.54 2.54 -24.44
CA ILE A 74 -2.15 1.65 -23.44
C ILE A 74 -3.54 2.17 -23.08
N ILE A 75 -4.53 1.28 -23.11
CA ILE A 75 -5.88 1.58 -22.66
C ILE A 75 -5.93 1.40 -21.15
N VAL A 76 -6.05 2.51 -20.43
CA VAL A 76 -6.24 2.54 -18.98
C VAL A 76 -7.73 2.47 -18.66
N GLN A 77 -8.12 1.51 -17.82
CA GLN A 77 -9.52 1.31 -17.40
C GLN A 77 -9.63 1.24 -15.87
N SER A 78 -10.82 1.51 -15.35
CA SER A 78 -11.17 1.25 -13.95
C SER A 78 -12.09 0.05 -13.86
N TRP A 79 -12.11 -0.61 -12.69
CA TRP A 79 -13.10 -1.64 -12.41
C TRP A 79 -14.51 -1.06 -12.43
N SER A 80 -15.50 -1.87 -12.83
CA SER A 80 -16.90 -1.50 -12.70
C SER A 80 -17.36 -1.56 -11.23
N ASP A 81 -18.44 -0.84 -10.88
CA ASP A 81 -19.06 -0.93 -9.55
C ASP A 81 -19.49 -2.37 -9.20
N GLU A 82 -19.89 -3.15 -10.20
CA GLU A 82 -20.25 -4.55 -10.02
C GLU A 82 -19.03 -5.40 -9.67
N ASP A 83 -17.91 -5.19 -10.36
CA ASP A 83 -16.66 -5.89 -10.05
C ASP A 83 -16.13 -5.49 -8.68
N LEU A 84 -16.18 -4.21 -8.36
CA LEU A 84 -15.85 -3.67 -7.03
C LEU A 84 -16.61 -4.37 -5.91
N LYS A 85 -17.92 -4.55 -6.10
CA LYS A 85 -18.77 -5.26 -5.15
C LYS A 85 -18.39 -6.73 -5.01
N LYS A 86 -18.07 -7.42 -6.12
CA LYS A 86 -17.60 -8.82 -6.06
C LYS A 86 -16.27 -8.94 -5.30
N TRP A 87 -15.35 -7.99 -5.48
CA TRP A 87 -14.08 -7.93 -4.76
C TRP A 87 -14.30 -7.74 -3.25
N SER A 88 -15.16 -6.82 -2.84
CA SER A 88 -15.42 -6.56 -1.41
C SER A 88 -16.11 -7.74 -0.72
N GLU A 89 -17.06 -8.39 -1.38
CA GLU A 89 -17.73 -9.60 -0.89
C GLU A 89 -16.76 -10.78 -0.68
N LEU A 90 -15.67 -10.85 -1.45
CA LEU A 90 -14.63 -11.87 -1.29
C LEU A 90 -13.54 -11.50 -0.27
N ALA A 91 -13.16 -10.23 -0.17
CA ALA A 91 -12.06 -9.79 0.67
C ALA A 91 -12.39 -9.82 2.18
N ILE A 92 -13.59 -9.39 2.56
CA ILE A 92 -14.02 -9.31 3.96
C ILE A 92 -14.03 -10.71 4.64
N PRO A 93 -14.54 -11.78 4.01
CA PRO A 93 -14.53 -13.12 4.60
C PRO A 93 -13.19 -13.83 4.60
N LEU A 94 -12.15 -13.33 3.89
CA LEU A 94 -10.81 -13.92 3.86
C LEU A 94 -9.91 -13.45 5.00
N ALA A 95 -10.24 -12.29 5.60
CA ALA A 95 -9.53 -11.72 6.74
C ALA A 95 -9.43 -12.65 7.99
N PRO A 96 -10.45 -13.46 8.37
CA PRO A 96 -10.39 -14.38 9.51
C PRO A 96 -9.71 -15.73 9.24
N THR A 97 -8.94 -15.88 8.14
CA THR A 97 -8.11 -17.09 7.93
C THR A 97 -6.79 -17.07 8.71
N LEU A 98 -6.52 -15.98 9.41
CA LEU A 98 -5.33 -15.79 10.24
C LEU A 98 -5.38 -16.70 11.48
N THR A 99 -4.24 -17.34 11.77
CA THR A 99 -4.08 -18.21 12.96
C THR A 99 -3.11 -17.62 13.99
N ASP A 100 -2.34 -16.60 13.61
CA ASP A 100 -1.43 -15.88 14.50
C ASP A 100 -2.22 -14.88 15.37
N PRO A 101 -2.16 -14.98 16.71
CA PRO A 101 -2.83 -14.04 17.61
C PRO A 101 -2.49 -12.57 17.37
N LEU A 102 -1.25 -12.25 16.98
CA LEU A 102 -0.86 -10.85 16.71
C LEU A 102 -1.47 -10.35 15.40
N ALA A 103 -1.56 -11.22 14.40
CA ALA A 103 -2.20 -10.87 13.13
C ALA A 103 -3.72 -10.69 13.32
N ILE A 104 -4.35 -11.51 14.16
CA ILE A 104 -5.76 -11.38 14.54
C ILE A 104 -5.99 -10.04 15.26
N GLU A 105 -5.20 -9.73 16.29
CA GLU A 105 -5.33 -8.47 17.03
C GLU A 105 -5.11 -7.24 16.14
N ALA A 106 -4.11 -7.28 15.25
CA ALA A 106 -3.87 -6.20 14.31
C ALA A 106 -5.03 -6.00 13.32
N LEU A 107 -5.60 -7.10 12.82
CA LEU A 107 -6.76 -7.07 11.94
C LEU A 107 -8.00 -6.52 12.68
N ASP A 108 -8.26 -6.96 13.90
CA ASP A 108 -9.40 -6.49 14.69
C ASP A 108 -9.35 -4.96 14.88
N ARG A 109 -8.17 -4.44 15.23
CA ARG A 109 -7.95 -2.99 15.36
C ARG A 109 -8.14 -2.24 14.03
N LEU A 110 -7.67 -2.82 12.93
CA LEU A 110 -7.87 -2.25 11.60
C LEU A 110 -9.36 -2.20 11.24
N MET A 111 -10.09 -3.29 11.50
CA MET A 111 -11.53 -3.36 11.24
C MET A 111 -12.32 -2.38 12.09
N ASP A 112 -11.96 -2.18 13.37
CA ASP A 112 -12.57 -1.18 14.24
C ASP A 112 -12.34 0.24 13.72
N TYR A 113 -11.12 0.55 13.28
CA TYR A 113 -10.84 1.83 12.63
C TYR A 113 -11.64 2.00 11.34
N MET A 114 -11.74 0.96 10.52
CA MET A 114 -12.50 1.00 9.27
C MET A 114 -13.99 1.26 9.51
N ARG A 115 -14.59 0.66 10.56
CA ARG A 115 -15.96 0.98 10.99
C ARG A 115 -16.09 2.42 11.49
N PHE A 116 -15.18 2.85 12.35
CA PHE A 116 -15.16 4.22 12.87
C PHE A 116 -15.07 5.27 11.76
N ALA A 117 -14.24 5.02 10.74
CA ALA A 117 -14.05 5.90 9.60
C ALA A 117 -15.16 5.77 8.53
N GLY A 118 -16.10 4.82 8.65
CA GLY A 118 -17.21 4.63 7.73
C GLY A 118 -16.87 3.88 6.45
N TYR A 119 -15.78 3.09 6.43
CA TYR A 119 -15.41 2.25 5.29
C TYR A 119 -16.20 0.93 5.22
N ILE A 120 -16.67 0.44 6.37
CA ILE A 120 -17.47 -0.79 6.52
C ILE A 120 -18.51 -0.59 7.63
N ASP A 121 -19.62 -1.34 7.54
CA ASP A 121 -20.73 -1.31 8.51
C ASP A 121 -20.44 -2.11 9.80
#